data_AF-A0A395MKH3-F1
#
_entry.id   AF-A0A395MKH3-F1
#
_cell.length_a   1.000
_cell.length_b   1.000
_cell.length_c   1.000
_cell.angle_alpha   90.00
_cell.angle_beta   90.00
_cell.angle_gamma   90.00
#
_symmetry.space_group_name_H-M   'P 1'
#
loop_
_entity.id
_entity.type
_entity.pdbx_description
1 polymer ?
#
loop_
_entity_poly.entity_id
_entity_poly.type
_entity_poly.pdbx_seq_one_letter_code
_entity_poly.pdbx_strand_id
1 'polypeptide(L)'
;MVSLHRFILTGLSTLQCAPNRVTWWQCEALKRDQDDFDLHIYNDFTAYGMHELMENIFLQFNSVFKAKASYRDFWPEVEGLALILRSDVIARIPRSVNPSAKWGYLTLATIDALKKQDVFKPDSEIKNLGLVLFMLIHWGREQIDYEFSEECCSWIYKVIDLTEEADIELTAPNNFDKQYDEIVDNRDKRAKDMSRWDKVNWGSQLKAYGNKHGDGPTRIGGQYYDITKMPKAQRDRHYFKPDGGWDIMI
;
A
#
# COMPACT_ATOMS: atom_id res chain seq x y z
N MET A 1 -4.14 9.68 -27.85
CA MET A 1 -3.83 9.65 -26.41
C MET A 1 -3.77 11.07 -25.92
N VAL A 2 -4.84 11.55 -25.27
CA VAL A 2 -4.86 12.88 -24.67
C VAL A 2 -4.18 12.77 -23.31
N SER A 3 -3.04 13.44 -23.18
CA SER A 3 -2.22 13.45 -21.97
C SER A 3 -3.02 13.97 -20.77
N LEU A 4 -2.94 13.25 -19.65
CA LEU A 4 -3.51 13.59 -18.34
C LEU A 4 -2.93 14.92 -17.77
N HIS A 5 -1.96 15.52 -18.45
CA HIS A 5 -1.27 16.76 -18.08
C HIS A 5 -2.17 17.98 -17.85
N ARG A 6 -3.39 18.01 -18.41
CA ARG A 6 -4.27 19.20 -18.28
C ARG A 6 -5.17 19.23 -17.06
N PHE A 7 -5.25 18.15 -16.27
CA PHE A 7 -6.19 18.10 -15.14
C PHE A 7 -5.59 18.60 -13.81
N ILE A 8 -4.26 18.73 -13.71
CA ILE A 8 -3.59 19.04 -12.43
C ILE A 8 -3.43 20.56 -12.18
N LEU A 9 -3.58 21.40 -13.22
CA LEU A 9 -3.24 22.84 -13.12
C LEU A 9 -4.42 23.82 -12.97
N THR A 10 -5.67 23.37 -12.95
CA THR A 10 -6.82 24.25 -12.72
C THR A 10 -7.56 23.83 -11.45
N GLY A 11 -7.46 24.67 -10.42
CA GLY A 11 -7.80 24.34 -9.05
C GLY A 11 -9.24 23.92 -8.78
N LEU A 12 -9.38 23.12 -7.73
CA LEU A 12 -10.60 22.96 -6.96
C LEU A 12 -10.25 23.19 -5.49
N SER A 13 -10.33 24.46 -5.10
CA SER A 13 -10.62 24.81 -3.72
C SER A 13 -12.13 24.62 -3.50
N THR A 14 -12.48 24.01 -2.38
CA THR A 14 -13.84 23.88 -1.83
C THR A 14 -14.87 23.07 -2.64
N LEU A 15 -14.85 21.74 -2.45
CA LEU A 15 -16.05 20.90 -2.47
C LEU A 15 -15.85 19.69 -1.54
N GLN A 16 -16.87 19.45 -0.73
CA GLN A 16 -16.81 18.76 0.55
C GLN A 16 -17.42 17.36 0.46
N CYS A 17 -16.55 16.34 0.40
CA CYS A 17 -16.71 14.96 0.87
C CYS A 17 -15.34 14.31 0.67
N ALA A 18 -14.77 13.64 1.69
CA ALA A 18 -13.35 13.24 1.75
C ALA A 18 -12.79 12.76 0.39
N PRO A 19 -11.75 13.42 -0.18
CA PRO A 19 -11.17 12.97 -1.44
C PRO A 19 -10.67 11.53 -1.26
N ASN A 20 -11.13 10.64 -2.14
CA ASN A 20 -10.87 9.20 -2.12
C ASN A 20 -9.38 8.93 -1.79
N ARG A 21 -9.12 8.14 -0.73
CA ARG A 21 -7.77 7.88 -0.23
C ARG A 21 -6.84 7.34 -1.31
N VAL A 22 -7.36 6.56 -2.26
CA VAL A 22 -6.57 6.07 -3.40
C VAL A 22 -6.11 7.21 -4.30
N THR A 23 -6.97 8.19 -4.60
CA THR A 23 -6.65 9.32 -5.47
C THR A 23 -5.56 10.17 -4.84
N TRP A 24 -5.60 10.35 -3.51
CA TRP A 24 -4.51 11.03 -2.82
C TRP A 24 -3.19 10.24 -3.00
N TRP A 25 -3.17 8.94 -2.74
CA TRP A 25 -1.95 8.15 -2.92
C TRP A 25 -1.43 8.11 -4.36
N GLN A 26 -2.32 8.09 -5.35
CA GLN A 26 -1.95 8.23 -6.75
C GLN A 26 -1.32 9.59 -7.02
N CYS A 27 -1.90 10.69 -6.53
CA CYS A 27 -1.29 12.01 -6.65
C CYS A 27 0.08 12.08 -5.95
N GLU A 28 0.24 11.46 -4.78
CA GLU A 28 1.54 11.39 -4.09
C GLU A 28 2.58 10.57 -4.87
N ALA A 29 2.15 9.54 -5.61
CA ALA A 29 3.02 8.78 -6.50
C ALA A 29 3.52 9.63 -7.68
N LEU A 30 2.62 10.34 -8.36
CA LEU A 30 2.97 11.19 -9.51
C LEU A 30 4.02 12.25 -9.14
N LYS A 31 3.95 12.81 -7.91
CA LYS A 31 4.95 13.79 -7.41
C LYS A 31 6.37 13.25 -7.31
N ARG A 32 6.55 11.92 -7.37
CA ARG A 32 7.80 11.21 -7.17
C ARG A 32 8.26 10.48 -8.43
N ASP A 33 7.53 10.62 -9.54
CA ASP A 33 7.89 10.03 -10.81
C ASP A 33 8.65 11.04 -11.66
N GLN A 34 9.94 10.81 -11.90
CA GLN A 34 10.75 11.72 -12.70
C GLN A 34 10.29 11.81 -14.17
N ASP A 35 9.69 10.74 -14.69
CA ASP A 35 9.21 10.70 -16.07
C ASP A 35 7.96 11.59 -16.24
N ASP A 36 7.10 11.69 -15.23
CA ASP A 36 5.94 12.59 -15.23
C ASP A 36 6.35 14.08 -15.19
N PHE A 37 7.60 14.39 -14.86
CA PHE A 37 8.17 15.74 -14.85
C PHE A 37 9.14 16.01 -16.01
N ASP A 38 9.32 15.06 -16.94
CA ASP A 38 10.34 15.11 -18.00
C ASP A 38 11.76 15.35 -17.44
N LEU A 39 12.10 14.69 -16.32
CA LEU A 39 13.39 14.80 -15.64
C LEU A 39 14.14 13.47 -15.65
N HIS A 40 15.47 13.56 -15.63
CA HIS A 40 16.34 12.46 -15.23
C HIS A 40 17.21 12.90 -14.05
N ILE A 41 16.83 12.47 -12.84
CA ILE A 41 17.56 12.81 -11.61
C ILE A 41 18.68 11.79 -11.38
N TYR A 42 18.30 10.51 -11.34
CA TYR A 42 19.19 9.35 -11.47
C TYR A 42 18.33 8.08 -11.68
N ASN A 43 18.97 6.97 -12.05
CA ASN A 43 18.28 5.74 -12.51
C ASN A 43 17.15 5.25 -11.60
N ASP A 44 17.38 5.17 -10.28
CA ASP A 44 16.42 4.59 -9.34
C ASP A 44 15.59 5.64 -8.58
N PHE A 45 15.59 6.92 -9.00
CA PHE A 45 14.92 8.01 -8.28
C PHE A 45 13.44 7.70 -8.04
N THR A 46 12.69 7.37 -9.10
CA THR A 46 11.27 7.04 -8.99
C THR A 46 11.05 5.84 -8.07
N ALA A 47 11.90 4.81 -8.13
CA ALA A 47 11.74 3.61 -7.32
C ALA A 47 11.92 3.91 -5.82
N TYR A 48 12.94 4.69 -5.44
CA TYR A 48 13.09 5.14 -4.06
C TYR A 48 11.97 6.10 -3.63
N GLY A 49 11.44 6.91 -4.54
CA GLY A 49 10.23 7.70 -4.30
C GLY A 49 9.01 6.84 -3.97
N MET A 50 8.80 5.74 -4.68
CA MET A 50 7.70 4.82 -4.39
C MET A 50 7.91 4.07 -3.06
N HIS A 51 9.16 3.79 -2.69
CA HIS A 51 9.50 3.29 -1.35
C HIS A 51 9.15 4.33 -0.27
N GLU A 52 9.54 5.61 -0.43
CA GLU A 52 9.15 6.68 0.51
C GLU A 52 7.62 6.81 0.62
N LEU A 53 6.89 6.71 -0.50
CA LEU A 53 5.43 6.71 -0.52
C LEU A 53 4.83 5.56 0.28
N MET A 54 5.36 4.35 0.13
CA MET A 54 4.94 3.19 0.91
C MET A 54 5.14 3.41 2.41
N GLU A 55 6.28 3.96 2.81
CA GLU A 55 6.53 4.29 4.22
C GLU A 55 5.57 5.37 4.72
N ASN A 56 5.23 6.35 3.89
CA ASN A 56 4.20 7.35 4.19
C ASN A 56 2.81 6.71 4.37
N ILE A 57 2.45 5.69 3.60
CA ILE A 57 1.20 4.92 3.79
C ILE A 57 1.19 4.26 5.17
N PHE A 58 2.30 3.61 5.58
CA PHE A 58 2.41 3.00 6.91
C PHE A 58 2.26 4.05 8.03
N LEU A 59 2.91 5.20 7.88
CA LEU A 59 2.82 6.27 8.86
C LEU A 59 1.42 6.88 8.93
N GLN A 60 0.75 7.07 7.79
CA GLN A 60 -0.62 7.56 7.73
C GLN A 60 -1.57 6.59 8.43
N PHE A 61 -1.52 5.29 8.11
CA PHE A 61 -2.32 4.29 8.82
C PHE A 61 -2.05 4.32 10.32
N ASN A 62 -0.78 4.33 10.74
CA ASN A 62 -0.41 4.39 12.15
C ASN A 62 -0.86 5.68 12.85
N SER A 63 -1.01 6.78 12.11
CA SER A 63 -1.47 8.06 12.66
C SER A 63 -2.95 8.02 13.04
N VAL A 64 -3.78 7.29 12.29
CA VAL A 64 -5.23 7.15 12.55
C VAL A 64 -5.56 5.89 13.36
N PHE A 65 -4.73 4.85 13.29
CA PHE A 65 -4.93 3.58 13.98
C PHE A 65 -4.47 3.67 15.45
N LYS A 66 -5.29 4.35 16.27
CA LYS A 66 -5.05 4.57 17.71
C LYS A 66 -5.98 3.72 18.59
N ALA A 67 -5.63 3.57 19.86
CA ALA A 67 -6.36 2.72 20.81
C ALA A 67 -7.87 3.05 20.97
N LYS A 68 -8.28 4.28 20.68
CA LYS A 68 -9.68 4.75 20.76
C LYS A 68 -10.28 5.11 19.39
N ALA A 69 -9.58 4.80 18.29
CA ALA A 69 -10.04 5.13 16.96
C ALA A 69 -11.27 4.29 16.59
N SER A 70 -12.27 4.93 15.97
CA SER A 70 -13.36 4.21 15.33
C SER A 70 -12.84 3.55 14.04
N TYR A 71 -13.45 2.46 13.60
CA TYR A 71 -13.19 1.92 12.28
C TYR A 71 -13.45 2.96 11.19
N ARG A 72 -14.35 3.94 11.42
CA ARG A 72 -14.57 5.06 10.50
C ARG A 72 -13.33 5.94 10.30
N ASP A 73 -12.38 5.92 11.24
CA ASP A 73 -11.13 6.67 11.15
C ASP A 73 -10.06 5.93 10.34
N PHE A 74 -9.96 4.60 10.48
CA PHE A 74 -8.88 3.81 9.86
C PHE A 74 -9.30 2.98 8.64
N TRP A 75 -10.58 2.59 8.53
CA TRP A 75 -11.07 1.81 7.39
C TRP A 75 -10.87 2.52 6.05
N PRO A 76 -11.07 3.85 5.92
CA PRO A 76 -10.75 4.55 4.67
C PRO A 76 -9.28 4.43 4.26
N GLU A 77 -8.36 4.28 5.20
CA GLU A 77 -6.95 4.02 4.91
C GLU A 77 -6.73 2.62 4.33
N VAL A 78 -7.42 1.62 4.88
CA VAL A 78 -7.33 0.22 4.45
C VAL A 78 -7.98 0.02 3.08
N GLU A 79 -9.12 0.66 2.84
CA GLU A 79 -9.76 0.69 1.51
C GLU A 79 -8.83 1.35 0.47
N GLY A 80 -8.27 2.52 0.80
CA GLY A 80 -7.32 3.20 -0.06
C GLY A 80 -6.06 2.37 -0.33
N LEU A 81 -5.59 1.63 0.68
CA LEU A 81 -4.48 0.67 0.54
C LEU A 81 -4.84 -0.47 -0.42
N ALA A 82 -5.99 -1.11 -0.23
CA ALA A 82 -6.40 -2.21 -1.10
C ALA A 82 -6.48 -1.75 -2.57
N LEU A 83 -7.02 -0.54 -2.82
CA LEU A 83 -7.10 0.02 -4.15
C LEU A 83 -5.72 0.41 -4.73
N ILE A 84 -4.80 0.99 -3.94
CA ILE A 84 -3.47 1.36 -4.46
C ILE A 84 -2.61 0.13 -4.74
N LEU A 85 -2.75 -0.96 -3.95
CA LEU A 85 -2.10 -2.25 -4.21
C LEU A 85 -2.56 -2.88 -5.53
N ARG A 86 -3.76 -2.55 -6.01
CA ARG A 86 -4.27 -2.94 -7.33
C ARG A 86 -3.85 -2.00 -8.46
N SER A 87 -3.10 -0.93 -8.17
CA SER A 87 -2.62 0.02 -9.17
C SER A 87 -1.16 -0.24 -9.56
N ASP A 88 -0.73 0.34 -10.68
CA ASP A 88 0.65 0.23 -11.18
C ASP A 88 1.69 0.96 -10.30
N VAL A 89 1.24 1.77 -9.33
CA VAL A 89 2.12 2.53 -8.42
C VAL A 89 3.02 1.58 -7.62
N ILE A 90 2.46 0.49 -7.11
CA ILE A 90 3.16 -0.43 -6.19
C ILE A 90 4.13 -1.33 -6.95
N ALA A 91 3.89 -1.59 -8.23
CA ALA A 91 4.80 -2.37 -9.09
C ALA A 91 6.17 -1.69 -9.28
N ARG A 92 6.28 -0.39 -8.98
CA ARG A 92 7.50 0.41 -9.11
C ARG A 92 8.36 0.43 -7.83
N ILE A 93 7.89 -0.16 -6.73
CA ILE A 93 8.67 -0.27 -5.49
C ILE A 93 9.81 -1.29 -5.69
N PRO A 94 11.06 -0.99 -5.25
CA PRO A 94 12.15 -1.95 -5.33
C PRO A 94 11.83 -3.28 -4.63
N ARG A 95 11.98 -4.40 -5.34
CA ARG A 95 11.71 -5.74 -4.80
C ARG A 95 12.54 -6.08 -3.56
N SER A 96 13.74 -5.49 -3.45
CA SER A 96 14.65 -5.67 -2.31
C SER A 96 14.08 -5.19 -0.96
N VAL A 97 13.05 -4.35 -0.98
CA VAL A 97 12.42 -3.80 0.24
C VAL A 97 11.36 -4.74 0.81
N ASN A 98 10.78 -5.63 -0.02
CA ASN A 98 9.71 -6.59 0.29
C ASN A 98 8.75 -6.16 1.44
N PRO A 99 7.71 -5.37 1.11
CA PRO A 99 6.74 -4.92 2.11
C PRO A 99 5.63 -5.92 2.42
N SER A 100 5.59 -7.09 1.76
CA SER A 100 4.46 -8.03 1.81
C SER A 100 4.06 -8.44 3.22
N ALA A 101 5.04 -8.69 4.08
CA ALA A 101 4.76 -9.02 5.47
C ALA A 101 4.15 -7.85 6.27
N LYS A 102 4.47 -6.60 5.92
CA LYS A 102 4.02 -5.39 6.64
C LYS A 102 2.58 -5.08 6.28
N TRP A 103 2.21 -5.26 5.01
CA TRP A 103 0.81 -5.25 4.59
C TRP A 103 0.00 -6.32 5.33
N GLY A 104 0.54 -7.54 5.48
CA GLY A 104 -0.10 -8.60 6.27
C GLY A 104 -0.36 -8.20 7.73
N TYR A 105 0.64 -7.65 8.43
CA TYR A 105 0.46 -7.18 9.81
C TYR A 105 -0.55 -6.03 9.92
N LEU A 106 -0.59 -5.10 8.96
CA LEU A 106 -1.56 -4.02 8.91
C LEU A 106 -2.98 -4.57 8.72
N THR A 107 -3.17 -5.48 7.77
CA THR A 107 -4.46 -6.13 7.50
C THR A 107 -4.97 -6.88 8.70
N LEU A 108 -4.15 -7.73 9.32
CA LEU A 108 -4.59 -8.52 10.48
C LEU A 108 -4.85 -7.63 11.71
N ALA A 109 -4.06 -6.57 11.92
CA ALA A 109 -4.32 -5.63 13.01
C ALA A 109 -5.65 -4.89 12.80
N THR A 110 -5.97 -4.57 11.54
CA THR A 110 -7.28 -4.00 11.18
C THR A 110 -8.39 -4.98 11.53
N ILE A 111 -8.30 -6.25 11.14
CA ILE A 111 -9.30 -7.27 11.46
C ILE A 111 -9.52 -7.39 12.98
N ASP A 112 -8.43 -7.46 13.76
CA ASP A 112 -8.52 -7.48 15.23
C ASP A 112 -9.24 -6.26 15.80
N ALA A 113 -9.01 -5.08 15.23
CA ALA A 113 -9.70 -3.85 15.65
C ALA A 113 -11.18 -3.85 15.25
N LEU A 114 -11.52 -4.36 14.05
CA LEU A 114 -12.90 -4.51 13.60
C LEU A 114 -13.67 -5.50 14.46
N LYS A 115 -13.05 -6.63 14.85
CA LYS A 115 -13.62 -7.61 15.81
C LYS A 115 -13.93 -6.95 17.16
N LYS A 116 -13.01 -6.13 17.70
CA LYS A 116 -13.22 -5.41 18.97
C LYS A 116 -14.33 -4.35 18.91
N GLN A 117 -14.63 -3.84 17.72
CA GLN A 117 -15.69 -2.88 17.49
C GLN A 117 -17.01 -3.52 17.04
N ASP A 118 -17.09 -4.86 17.02
CA ASP A 118 -18.28 -5.62 16.61
C ASP A 118 -18.76 -5.31 15.17
N VAL A 119 -17.81 -4.99 14.28
CA VAL A 119 -18.09 -4.69 12.86
C VAL A 119 -17.44 -5.69 11.89
N PHE A 120 -16.78 -6.74 12.40
CA PHE A 120 -16.26 -7.85 11.59
C PHE A 120 -17.23 -9.04 11.64
N LYS A 121 -18.32 -8.95 10.85
CA LYS A 121 -19.45 -9.89 10.82
C LYS A 121 -20.22 -9.78 9.49
N PRO A 122 -21.04 -10.77 9.08
CA PRO A 122 -21.78 -10.77 7.81
C PRO A 122 -22.64 -9.53 7.60
N ASP A 123 -23.34 -9.08 8.64
CA ASP A 123 -24.26 -7.95 8.62
C ASP A 123 -23.58 -6.61 8.94
N SER A 124 -22.26 -6.52 8.72
CA SER A 124 -21.46 -5.33 9.03
C SER A 124 -22.04 -4.04 8.45
N GLU A 125 -21.83 -2.95 9.18
CA GLU A 125 -22.03 -1.60 8.66
C GLU A 125 -21.00 -1.21 7.59
N ILE A 126 -19.88 -1.94 7.49
CA ILE A 126 -18.87 -1.79 6.45
C ILE A 126 -19.30 -2.56 5.20
N LYS A 127 -19.97 -1.87 4.27
CA LYS A 127 -20.61 -2.52 3.10
C LYS A 127 -19.63 -3.11 2.08
N ASN A 128 -18.39 -2.64 2.05
CA ASN A 128 -17.34 -3.14 1.17
C ASN A 128 -16.35 -4.09 1.88
N LEU A 129 -16.68 -4.60 3.07
CA LEU A 129 -15.77 -5.43 3.89
C LEU A 129 -15.23 -6.64 3.12
N GLY A 130 -16.12 -7.48 2.57
CA GLY A 130 -15.76 -8.66 1.80
C GLY A 130 -14.89 -8.34 0.59
N LEU A 131 -15.26 -7.32 -0.18
CA LEU A 131 -14.51 -6.86 -1.36
C LEU A 131 -13.10 -6.37 -1.02
N VAL A 132 -12.95 -5.56 0.03
CA VAL A 132 -11.63 -5.02 0.44
C VAL A 132 -10.71 -6.13 0.92
N LEU A 133 -11.22 -7.07 1.74
CA LEU A 133 -10.44 -8.22 2.20
C LEU A 133 -10.04 -9.11 1.02
N PHE A 134 -10.95 -9.34 0.07
CA PHE A 134 -10.66 -10.08 -1.15
C PHE A 134 -9.54 -9.44 -1.96
N MET A 135 -9.58 -8.12 -2.19
CA MET A 135 -8.52 -7.39 -2.91
C MET A 135 -7.14 -7.56 -2.25
N LEU A 136 -7.09 -7.54 -0.91
CA LEU A 136 -5.85 -7.75 -0.15
C LEU A 136 -5.33 -9.19 -0.29
N ILE A 137 -6.21 -10.19 -0.12
CA ILE A 137 -5.88 -11.61 -0.32
C ILE A 137 -5.31 -11.83 -1.72
N HIS A 138 -6.00 -11.31 -2.74
CA HIS A 138 -5.62 -11.46 -4.13
C HIS A 138 -4.23 -10.86 -4.40
N TRP A 139 -3.98 -9.63 -3.93
CA TRP A 139 -2.65 -9.02 -4.05
C TRP A 139 -1.57 -9.85 -3.37
N GLY A 140 -1.83 -10.35 -2.15
CA GLY A 140 -0.88 -11.19 -1.41
C GLY A 140 -0.58 -12.51 -2.13
N ARG A 141 -1.57 -13.11 -2.81
CA ARG A 141 -1.40 -14.32 -3.62
C ARG A 141 -0.53 -14.08 -4.85
N GLU A 142 -0.71 -12.97 -5.56
CA GLU A 142 0.15 -12.59 -6.69
C GLU A 142 1.61 -12.44 -6.24
N GLN A 143 1.87 -11.91 -5.04
CA GLN A 143 3.24 -11.79 -4.52
C GLN A 143 3.91 -13.16 -4.34
N ILE A 144 3.14 -14.22 -3.99
CA ILE A 144 3.67 -15.58 -3.89
C ILE A 144 4.14 -16.09 -5.26
N ASP A 145 3.39 -15.81 -6.34
CA ASP A 145 3.76 -16.21 -7.70
C ASP A 145 5.02 -15.49 -8.21
N TYR A 146 5.30 -14.29 -7.68
CA TYR A 146 6.51 -13.51 -7.99
C TYR A 146 7.73 -13.87 -7.13
N GLU A 147 7.77 -15.07 -6.54
CA GLU A 147 8.90 -15.62 -5.78
C GLU A 147 9.27 -14.84 -4.51
N PHE A 148 8.39 -13.99 -3.98
CA PHE A 148 8.56 -13.53 -2.62
C PHE A 148 8.47 -14.72 -1.67
N SER A 149 9.27 -14.72 -0.60
CA SER A 149 9.23 -15.77 0.43
C SER A 149 7.77 -16.03 0.82
N GLU A 150 7.31 -17.25 0.58
CA GLU A 150 5.92 -17.66 0.81
C GLU A 150 5.51 -17.45 2.28
N GLU A 151 6.48 -17.44 3.19
CA GLU A 151 6.33 -17.09 4.60
C GLU A 151 5.88 -15.63 4.82
N CYS A 152 6.29 -14.69 3.96
CA CYS A 152 5.92 -13.27 4.06
C CYS A 152 4.47 -13.01 3.64
N CYS A 153 3.87 -13.90 2.85
CA CYS A 153 2.53 -13.75 2.29
C CYS A 153 1.51 -14.73 2.87
N SER A 154 1.92 -15.66 3.76
CA SER A 154 1.01 -16.63 4.38
C SER A 154 -0.09 -16.01 5.26
N TRP A 155 -0.07 -14.69 5.49
CA TRP A 155 -1.15 -13.96 6.15
C TRP A 155 -2.46 -14.03 5.38
N ILE A 156 -2.43 -14.25 4.05
CA ILE A 156 -3.66 -14.37 3.24
C ILE A 156 -4.53 -15.52 3.73
N TYR A 157 -3.91 -16.66 4.10
CA TYR A 157 -4.63 -17.81 4.63
C TYR A 157 -5.25 -17.49 5.98
N LYS A 158 -4.53 -16.76 6.85
CA LYS A 158 -5.08 -16.30 8.13
C LYS A 158 -6.27 -15.37 7.93
N VAL A 159 -6.27 -14.51 6.92
CA VAL A 159 -7.43 -13.67 6.61
C VAL A 159 -8.62 -14.54 6.18
N ILE A 160 -8.40 -15.56 5.36
CA ILE A 160 -9.44 -16.52 4.95
C ILE A 160 -10.02 -17.25 6.17
N ASP A 161 -9.17 -17.78 7.07
CA ASP A 161 -9.61 -18.40 8.33
C ASP A 161 -10.56 -17.47 9.09
N LEU A 162 -10.15 -16.22 9.26
CA LEU A 162 -10.90 -15.23 10.04
C LEU A 162 -12.23 -14.88 9.38
N THR A 163 -12.29 -14.78 8.04
CA THR A 163 -13.54 -14.51 7.32
C THR A 163 -14.51 -15.69 7.35
N GLU A 164 -14.01 -16.92 7.21
CA GLU A 164 -14.82 -18.15 7.34
C GLU A 164 -15.39 -18.29 8.75
N GLU A 165 -14.56 -18.10 9.79
CA GLU A 165 -14.99 -18.12 11.19
C GLU A 165 -16.08 -17.09 11.51
N ALA A 166 -16.05 -15.94 10.80
CA ALA A 166 -16.98 -14.85 11.00
C ALA A 166 -18.19 -14.91 10.06
N ASP A 167 -18.30 -15.91 9.18
CA ASP A 167 -19.35 -16.01 8.15
C ASP A 167 -19.39 -14.79 7.21
N ILE A 168 -18.23 -14.22 6.88
CA ILE A 168 -18.11 -13.07 5.97
C ILE A 168 -17.90 -13.59 4.55
N GLU A 169 -18.84 -13.25 3.66
CA GLU A 169 -18.69 -13.52 2.24
C GLU A 169 -17.59 -12.63 1.63
N LEU A 170 -16.58 -13.27 1.04
CA LEU A 170 -15.56 -12.59 0.24
C LEU A 170 -16.11 -12.31 -1.17
N THR A 171 -16.61 -11.11 -1.38
CA THR A 171 -17.15 -10.71 -2.69
C THR A 171 -16.03 -10.43 -3.70
N ALA A 172 -15.95 -11.23 -4.75
CA ALA A 172 -15.05 -11.00 -5.88
C ALA A 172 -15.82 -10.47 -7.11
N PRO A 173 -15.18 -9.69 -8.00
CA PRO A 173 -15.68 -9.49 -9.36
C PRO A 173 -15.78 -10.83 -10.11
N ASN A 174 -16.49 -10.89 -11.24
CA ASN A 174 -16.70 -12.14 -12.00
C ASN A 174 -15.36 -12.83 -12.41
N ASN A 175 -15.33 -14.17 -12.38
CA ASN A 175 -14.22 -15.09 -12.76
C ASN A 175 -13.09 -15.34 -11.74
N PHE A 176 -13.32 -15.05 -10.46
CA PHE A 176 -12.30 -15.22 -9.42
C PHE A 176 -12.44 -16.49 -8.56
N ASP A 177 -13.52 -17.26 -8.72
CA ASP A 177 -13.76 -18.51 -7.98
C ASP A 177 -12.59 -19.49 -8.11
N LYS A 178 -12.03 -19.64 -9.32
CA LYS A 178 -10.89 -20.52 -9.57
C LYS A 178 -9.63 -20.11 -8.78
N GLN A 179 -9.38 -18.81 -8.63
CA GLN A 179 -8.22 -18.33 -7.86
C GLN A 179 -8.44 -18.52 -6.37
N TYR A 180 -9.69 -18.33 -5.90
CA TYR A 180 -10.05 -18.63 -4.53
C TYR A 180 -9.82 -20.12 -4.21
N ASP A 181 -10.29 -21.02 -5.07
CA ASP A 181 -10.08 -22.47 -4.93
C ASP A 181 -8.58 -22.81 -4.87
N GLU A 182 -7.78 -22.25 -5.78
CA GLU A 182 -6.32 -22.47 -5.79
C GLU A 182 -5.64 -21.95 -4.50
N ILE A 183 -6.14 -20.87 -3.90
CA ILE A 183 -5.64 -20.39 -2.61
C ILE A 183 -6.02 -21.39 -1.51
N VAL A 184 -7.29 -21.76 -1.42
CA VAL A 184 -7.79 -22.68 -0.39
C VAL A 184 -7.08 -24.04 -0.45
N ASP A 185 -6.86 -24.60 -1.65
CA ASP A 185 -6.15 -25.88 -1.86
C ASP A 185 -4.70 -25.88 -1.36
N ASN A 186 -4.08 -24.71 -1.23
CA ASN A 186 -2.72 -24.57 -0.70
C ASN A 186 -2.68 -24.28 0.79
N ARG A 187 -3.80 -23.92 1.44
CA ARG A 187 -3.89 -23.53 2.86
C ARG A 187 -3.26 -24.55 3.81
N ASP A 188 -3.64 -25.82 3.70
CA ASP A 188 -3.15 -26.89 4.60
C ASP A 188 -1.64 -27.10 4.50
N LYS A 189 -1.09 -26.96 3.29
CA LYS A 189 0.37 -27.07 3.06
C LYS A 189 1.13 -25.93 3.76
N ARG A 190 0.45 -24.82 4.07
CA ARG A 190 1.03 -23.61 4.66
C ARG A 190 0.71 -23.40 6.13
N ALA A 191 0.05 -24.36 6.79
CA ALA A 191 -0.37 -24.24 8.18
C ALA A 191 0.78 -23.85 9.14
N LYS A 192 2.00 -24.35 8.91
CA LYS A 192 3.19 -23.99 9.71
C LYS A 192 3.54 -22.51 9.59
N ASP A 193 3.50 -21.98 8.38
CA ASP A 193 3.82 -20.58 8.08
C ASP A 193 2.75 -19.62 8.60
N MET A 194 1.55 -20.12 8.91
CA MET A 194 0.48 -19.28 9.48
C MET A 194 0.75 -18.89 10.93
N SER A 195 1.49 -19.71 11.68
CA SER A 195 1.72 -19.52 13.12
C SER A 195 2.38 -18.19 13.49
N ARG A 196 3.17 -17.60 12.57
CA ARG A 196 3.78 -16.26 12.75
C ARG A 196 2.74 -15.14 12.89
N TRP A 197 1.52 -15.37 12.43
CA TRP A 197 0.43 -14.40 12.40
C TRP A 197 -0.50 -14.52 13.60
N ASP A 198 -0.29 -15.46 14.51
CA ASP A 198 -1.13 -15.61 15.71
C ASP A 198 -0.92 -14.50 16.74
N LYS A 199 0.19 -13.76 16.64
CA LYS A 199 0.53 -12.63 17.51
C LYS A 199 0.79 -11.39 16.68
N VAL A 200 -0.30 -10.73 16.25
CA VAL A 200 -0.25 -9.52 15.46
C VAL A 200 0.00 -8.31 16.37
N ASN A 201 1.09 -7.58 16.11
CA ASN A 201 1.36 -6.32 16.79
C ASN A 201 1.94 -5.31 15.79
N TRP A 202 1.04 -4.57 15.14
CA TRP A 202 1.39 -3.54 14.16
C TRP A 202 2.41 -2.53 14.70
N GLY A 203 2.21 -2.02 15.91
CA GLY A 203 3.10 -1.01 16.51
C GLY A 203 4.53 -1.52 16.68
N SER A 204 4.70 -2.76 17.14
CA SER A 204 6.02 -3.39 17.24
C SER A 204 6.66 -3.62 15.87
N GLN A 205 5.88 -4.03 14.87
CA GLN A 205 6.38 -4.28 13.51
C GLN A 205 6.81 -2.99 12.82
N LEU A 206 6.02 -1.91 12.94
CA LEU A 206 6.38 -0.60 12.41
C LEU A 206 7.63 -0.04 13.09
N LYS A 207 7.74 -0.17 14.43
CA LYS A 207 8.93 0.21 15.19
C LYS A 207 10.17 -0.56 14.75
N ALA A 208 10.06 -1.88 14.59
CA ALA A 208 11.16 -2.72 14.13
C ALA A 208 11.60 -2.34 12.71
N TYR A 209 10.65 -2.05 11.82
CA TYR A 209 10.94 -1.56 10.47
C TYR A 209 11.67 -0.22 10.50
N GLY A 210 11.16 0.76 11.24
CA GLY A 210 11.78 2.08 11.34
C GLY A 210 13.17 2.06 11.97
N ASN A 211 13.43 1.16 12.92
CA ASN A 211 14.78 0.96 13.47
C ASN A 211 15.77 0.34 12.48
N LYS A 212 15.29 -0.45 11.51
CA LYS A 212 16.13 -1.14 10.54
C LYS A 212 16.39 -0.29 9.30
N HIS A 213 15.40 0.48 8.87
CA HIS A 213 15.40 1.17 7.58
C HIS A 213 15.42 2.69 7.68
N GLY A 214 15.15 3.25 8.87
CA GLY A 214 15.21 4.69 9.13
C GLY A 214 16.06 5.02 10.36
N ASP A 215 16.06 6.30 10.74
CA ASP A 215 16.75 6.79 11.94
C ASP A 215 15.90 6.64 13.22
N GLY A 216 15.06 5.59 13.28
CA GLY A 216 14.17 5.28 14.40
C GLY A 216 12.71 5.02 14.00
N PRO A 217 11.83 4.72 14.98
CA PRO A 217 10.49 4.16 14.74
C PRO A 217 9.51 5.07 13.99
N THR A 218 9.83 6.36 13.90
CA THR A 218 9.00 7.41 13.27
C THR A 218 9.76 8.17 12.19
N ARG A 219 10.98 7.73 11.86
CA ARG A 219 11.87 8.38 10.87
C ARG A 219 12.01 7.53 9.62
N ILE A 220 10.87 7.08 9.12
CA ILE A 220 10.71 6.49 7.78
C ILE A 220 9.80 7.42 6.96
N GLY A 221 9.77 7.26 5.65
CA GLY A 221 9.00 8.11 4.75
C GLY A 221 9.54 9.55 4.70
N GLY A 222 8.70 10.47 4.25
CA GLY A 222 9.06 11.87 4.11
C GLY A 222 8.61 12.49 2.79
N GLN A 223 9.39 13.49 2.35
CA GLN A 223 9.16 14.26 1.12
C GLN A 223 10.46 14.50 0.34
N TYR A 224 11.51 13.73 0.63
CA TYR A 224 12.81 13.87 -0.02
C TYR A 224 12.69 13.65 -1.53
N TYR A 225 11.84 12.70 -1.94
CA TYR A 225 11.59 12.36 -3.33
C TYR A 225 10.45 13.15 -3.98
N ASP A 226 9.79 14.06 -3.26
CA ASP A 226 8.73 14.90 -3.81
C ASP A 226 9.34 16.00 -4.71
N ILE A 227 9.24 15.80 -6.03
CA ILE A 227 9.77 16.71 -7.05
C ILE A 227 9.11 18.09 -6.98
N THR A 228 7.88 18.18 -6.47
CA THR A 228 7.19 19.48 -6.29
C THR A 228 7.82 20.32 -5.19
N LYS A 229 8.55 19.69 -4.25
CA LYS A 229 9.32 20.35 -3.19
C LYS A 229 10.75 20.69 -3.63
N MET A 230 11.23 20.08 -4.70
CA MET A 230 12.55 20.39 -5.26
C MET A 230 12.61 21.86 -5.74
N PRO A 231 13.64 22.64 -5.39
CA PRO A 231 13.82 23.99 -5.94
C PRO A 231 13.89 23.97 -7.48
N LYS A 232 13.30 24.98 -8.14
CA LYS A 232 13.30 25.08 -9.60
C LYS A 232 14.71 25.00 -10.19
N ALA A 233 15.67 25.73 -9.61
CA ALA A 233 17.06 25.72 -10.07
C ALA A 233 17.76 24.37 -9.95
N GLN A 234 17.25 23.45 -9.11
CA GLN A 234 17.71 22.08 -9.04
C GLN A 234 17.02 21.22 -10.11
N ARG A 235 15.69 21.33 -10.26
CA ARG A 235 14.95 20.62 -11.34
C ARG A 235 15.50 20.93 -12.73
N ASP A 236 15.81 22.21 -13.00
CA ASP A 236 16.32 22.64 -14.30
C ASP A 236 17.68 21.98 -14.67
N ARG A 237 18.43 21.46 -13.69
CA ARG A 237 19.68 20.71 -13.94
C ARG A 237 19.45 19.29 -14.41
N HIS A 238 18.27 18.74 -14.14
CA HIS A 238 17.87 17.37 -14.45
C HIS A 238 16.98 17.28 -15.70
N TYR A 239 16.63 18.41 -16.31
CA TYR A 239 15.79 18.45 -17.50
C TYR A 239 16.54 17.87 -18.70
N PHE A 240 15.85 17.08 -19.53
CA PHE A 240 16.44 16.59 -20.78
C PHE A 240 16.78 17.77 -21.70
N LYS A 241 18.08 18.04 -21.88
CA LYS A 241 18.53 19.04 -22.84
C LYS A 241 18.41 18.46 -24.27
N PRO A 242 17.78 19.19 -25.22
CA PRO A 242 17.58 18.70 -26.59
C PRO A 242 18.87 18.40 -27.39
N ASP A 243 20.03 18.81 -26.91
CA ASP A 243 21.32 18.75 -27.61
C ASP A 243 22.25 17.60 -27.18
N GLY A 244 21.75 16.60 -26.43
CA GLY A 244 22.38 15.29 -26.32
C GLY A 244 23.69 15.23 -25.51
N GLY A 245 23.98 16.25 -24.71
CA GLY A 245 25.10 16.22 -23.76
C GLY A 245 24.68 15.62 -22.43
N TRP A 246 25.11 14.38 -22.15
CA TRP A 246 25.14 13.89 -20.78
C TRP A 246 26.24 14.66 -20.02
N ASP A 247 25.85 15.68 -19.26
CA ASP A 247 26.74 16.24 -18.22
C ASP A 247 26.83 15.21 -17.09
N ILE A 248 27.66 14.19 -17.27
CA ILE A 248 28.02 13.22 -16.24
C ILE A 248 28.87 13.97 -15.22
N MET A 249 28.23 14.54 -14.19
CA MET A 249 28.96 14.99 -13.01
C MET A 249 29.26 13.78 -12.14
N ILE A 250 30.54 13.38 -12.19
CA ILE A 250 31.20 12.38 -11.33
C ILE A 250 31.21 12.87 -9.87
#